data_AF-A0A961T3V5-F1
#
_entry.id   AF-A0A961T3V5-F1
#
_cell.length_a   1.000
_cell.length_b   1.000
_cell.length_c   1.000
_cell.angle_alpha   90.00
_cell.angle_beta   90.00
_cell.angle_gamma   90.00
#
_symmetry.space_group_name_H-M   'P 1'
#
loop_
_entity.id
_entity.type
_entity.pdbx_description
1 polymer ?
#
loop_
_entity_poly.entity_id
_entity_poly.type
_entity_poly.pdbx_seq_one_letter_code
_entity_poly.pdbx_strand_id
1 'polypeptide(L)'
;RALMAEIAKADFRPSVAIIGEPTSMRVIEGHKGCYEYTTEFIGREGHGSQPDLGVNAVEYAVRYIGKLLDIGEHLKGRAPPQSRFDPPWTTIQVGRIAGGAARNVIAGRCEVEWEMRPVQDTDISFVKSDIEAYVDGVLKPAMKAVSPGADVITHTIGEVEGLQVASESEARDIVFELTGSAEADVVAFGTEAGLFQAAGMSAVICGPGSIEQAHKPDEYIALDQLQACLDMLDRLKSKIS
;
A
#
# COMPACT_ATOMS: atom_id res chain seq x y z
N ARG A 1 5.39 -0.44 12.69
CA ARG A 1 6.74 0.18 12.94
C ARG A 1 7.27 -0.05 14.36
N ALA A 2 6.45 0.01 15.42
CA ALA A 2 6.95 -0.16 16.80
C ALA A 2 7.59 -1.55 17.07
N LEU A 3 6.97 -2.65 16.63
CA LEU A 3 7.49 -4.00 16.88
C LEU A 3 8.86 -4.26 16.23
N MET A 4 9.07 -3.83 14.99
CA MET A 4 10.38 -3.96 14.31
C MET A 4 11.48 -3.19 15.05
N ALA A 5 11.17 -2.00 15.56
CA ALA A 5 12.12 -1.21 16.34
C ALA A 5 12.48 -1.91 17.67
N GLU A 6 11.54 -2.62 18.30
CA GLU A 6 11.81 -3.40 19.51
C GLU A 6 12.59 -4.69 19.22
N ILE A 7 12.25 -5.41 18.14
CA ILE A 7 13.01 -6.59 17.71
C ILE A 7 14.46 -6.21 17.36
N ALA A 8 14.68 -5.05 16.74
CA ALA A 8 16.02 -4.56 16.45
C ALA A 8 16.88 -4.29 17.71
N LYS A 9 16.23 -4.04 18.86
CA LYS A 9 16.89 -3.85 20.16
C LYS A 9 17.07 -5.15 20.95
N ALA A 10 16.41 -6.23 20.54
CA ALA A 10 16.49 -7.50 21.24
C ALA A 10 17.83 -8.20 20.97
N ASP A 11 18.33 -8.95 21.96
CA ASP A 11 19.57 -9.74 21.86
C ASP A 11 19.40 -11.01 21.00
N PHE A 12 18.18 -11.27 20.50
CA PHE A 12 17.88 -12.39 19.63
C PHE A 12 17.08 -11.90 18.41
N ARG A 13 17.30 -12.56 17.27
CA ARG A 13 16.53 -12.34 16.06
C ARG A 13 15.83 -13.65 15.68
N PRO A 14 14.49 -13.68 15.64
CA PRO A 14 13.77 -14.82 15.08
C PRO A 14 14.25 -15.10 13.64
N SER A 15 14.43 -16.38 13.29
CA SER A 15 14.69 -16.78 11.89
C SER A 15 13.40 -16.75 11.04
N VAL A 16 12.25 -16.98 11.69
CA VAL A 16 10.95 -17.18 11.05
C VAL A 16 9.91 -16.24 11.66
N ALA A 17 9.04 -15.69 10.82
CA ALA A 17 7.85 -14.93 11.19
C ALA A 17 6.60 -15.53 10.54
N ILE A 18 5.58 -15.86 11.34
CA ILE A 18 4.26 -16.29 10.87
C ILE A 18 3.27 -15.18 11.20
N ILE A 19 2.69 -14.58 10.18
CA ILE A 19 1.77 -13.44 10.31
C ILE A 19 0.33 -13.97 10.24
N GLY A 20 -0.46 -13.73 11.29
CA GLY A 20 -1.81 -14.27 11.47
C GLY A 20 -2.91 -13.43 10.83
N GLU A 21 -2.88 -13.22 9.52
CA GLU A 21 -3.98 -12.54 8.79
C GLU A 21 -5.12 -13.50 8.42
N PRO A 22 -6.34 -12.99 8.13
CA PRO A 22 -7.49 -13.81 7.76
C PRO A 22 -7.36 -14.40 6.35
N THR A 23 -6.60 -15.48 6.20
CA THR A 23 -6.31 -16.17 4.93
C THR A 23 -7.14 -17.45 4.72
N SER A 24 -8.11 -17.69 5.59
CA SER A 24 -8.88 -18.92 5.72
C SER A 24 -7.97 -20.13 6.00
N MET A 25 -6.93 -19.93 6.82
CA MET A 25 -5.84 -20.88 7.09
C MET A 25 -5.04 -21.31 5.85
N ARG A 26 -5.18 -20.63 4.70
CA ARG A 26 -4.31 -20.84 3.55
C ARG A 26 -2.93 -20.26 3.82
N VAL A 27 -1.93 -20.87 3.21
CA VAL A 27 -0.54 -20.40 3.28
C VAL A 27 -0.33 -19.38 2.19
N ILE A 28 0.04 -18.16 2.57
CA ILE A 28 0.29 -17.07 1.63
C ILE A 28 1.77 -16.70 1.73
N GLU A 29 2.49 -16.84 0.62
CA GLU A 29 3.94 -16.59 0.54
C GLU A 29 4.30 -15.29 -0.18
N GLY A 30 3.29 -14.51 -0.58
CA GLY A 30 3.51 -13.21 -1.19
C GLY A 30 2.33 -12.27 -1.06
N HIS A 31 2.63 -10.99 -0.91
CA HIS A 31 1.62 -9.94 -0.90
C HIS A 31 2.14 -8.65 -1.55
N LYS A 32 1.25 -7.85 -2.15
CA LYS A 32 1.65 -6.54 -2.69
C LYS A 32 2.02 -5.58 -1.56
N GLY A 33 2.84 -4.58 -1.87
CA GLY A 33 3.07 -3.47 -0.92
C GLY A 33 1.83 -2.60 -0.75
N CYS A 34 1.90 -1.66 0.20
CA CYS A 34 0.88 -0.64 0.43
C CYS A 34 1.57 0.69 0.75
N TYR A 35 1.38 1.67 -0.13
CA TYR A 35 2.03 2.98 -0.07
C TYR A 35 0.96 4.05 -0.15
N GLU A 36 0.78 4.80 0.92
CA GLU A 36 -0.32 5.73 1.14
C GLU A 36 0.20 7.16 1.26
N TYR A 37 -0.45 8.08 0.56
CA TYR A 37 -0.03 9.48 0.48
C TYR A 37 -1.22 10.44 0.57
N THR A 38 -0.92 11.65 1.05
CA THR A 38 -1.80 12.82 0.92
C THR A 38 -1.04 13.91 0.18
N THR A 39 -1.57 14.35 -0.96
CA THR A 39 -1.00 15.46 -1.73
C THR A 39 -1.85 16.71 -1.54
N GLU A 40 -1.27 17.74 -0.91
CA GLU A 40 -1.86 19.06 -0.70
C GLU A 40 -1.50 20.00 -1.85
N PHE A 41 -2.49 20.73 -2.33
CA PHE A 41 -2.38 21.80 -3.31
C PHE A 41 -2.69 23.13 -2.65
N ILE A 42 -1.69 24.01 -2.62
CA ILE A 42 -1.79 25.36 -2.08
C ILE A 42 -1.88 26.31 -3.27
N GLY A 43 -3.06 26.91 -3.44
CA GLY A 43 -3.36 27.87 -4.49
C GLY A 43 -3.43 29.30 -3.97
N ARG A 44 -4.17 30.13 -4.70
CA ARG A 44 -4.46 31.53 -4.36
C ARG A 44 -5.92 31.81 -4.66
N GLU A 45 -6.66 32.17 -3.62
CA GLU A 45 -8.07 32.53 -3.75
C GLU A 45 -8.25 33.81 -4.57
N GLY A 46 -9.45 33.95 -5.14
CA GLY A 46 -9.84 35.07 -5.97
C GLY A 46 -11.28 34.93 -6.42
N HIS A 47 -11.78 35.93 -7.13
CA HIS A 47 -13.13 35.90 -7.68
C HIS A 47 -13.17 34.99 -8.92
N GLY A 48 -14.14 34.08 -8.99
CA GLY A 48 -14.23 33.09 -10.09
C GLY A 48 -14.40 33.69 -11.48
N SER A 49 -14.79 34.97 -11.59
CA SER A 49 -14.84 35.69 -12.88
C SER A 49 -13.50 36.27 -13.33
N GLN A 50 -12.45 36.15 -12.52
CA GLN A 50 -11.10 36.64 -12.80
C GLN A 50 -10.08 35.51 -12.53
N PRO A 51 -10.19 34.38 -13.26
CA PRO A 51 -9.41 33.17 -12.98
C PRO A 51 -7.89 33.41 -13.03
N ASP A 52 -7.43 34.30 -13.91
CA ASP A 52 -5.99 34.60 -14.10
C ASP A 52 -5.34 35.31 -12.90
N LEU A 53 -6.12 35.81 -11.94
CA LEU A 53 -5.61 36.45 -10.72
C LEU A 53 -5.46 35.48 -9.54
N GLY A 54 -5.90 34.23 -9.69
CA GLY A 54 -5.82 33.20 -8.68
C GLY A 54 -5.17 31.92 -9.19
N VAL A 55 -4.95 30.98 -8.27
CA VAL A 55 -4.46 29.64 -8.58
C VAL A 55 -5.48 28.67 -8.02
N ASN A 56 -6.23 28.01 -8.89
CA ASN A 56 -7.30 27.10 -8.49
C ASN A 56 -6.73 25.74 -8.08
N ALA A 57 -6.59 25.51 -6.77
CA ALA A 57 -6.03 24.27 -6.22
C ALA A 57 -6.80 23.01 -6.67
N VAL A 58 -8.13 23.09 -6.86
CA VAL A 58 -8.95 21.96 -7.32
C VAL A 58 -8.61 21.59 -8.76
N GLU A 59 -8.40 22.57 -9.64
CA GLU A 59 -8.03 22.29 -11.04
C GLU A 59 -6.64 21.66 -11.15
N TYR A 60 -5.68 22.11 -10.35
CA TYR A 60 -4.35 21.50 -10.28
C TYR A 60 -4.39 20.09 -9.69
N ALA A 61 -5.24 19.85 -8.68
CA ALA A 61 -5.48 18.51 -8.15
C ALA A 61 -6.08 17.56 -9.21
N VAL A 62 -7.01 18.03 -10.04
CA VAL A 62 -7.58 17.24 -11.15
C VAL A 62 -6.50 16.88 -12.18
N ARG A 63 -5.60 17.82 -12.53
CA ARG A 63 -4.48 17.53 -13.43
C ARG A 63 -3.52 16.49 -12.86
N TYR A 64 -3.22 16.59 -11.57
CA TYR A 64 -2.42 15.60 -10.85
C TYR A 64 -3.07 14.21 -10.85
N ILE A 65 -4.38 14.13 -10.57
CA ILE A 65 -5.15 12.88 -10.66
C ILE A 65 -5.10 12.31 -12.08
N GLY A 66 -5.27 13.15 -13.11
CA GLY A 66 -5.13 12.73 -14.50
C GLY A 66 -3.78 12.05 -14.77
N LYS A 67 -2.68 12.66 -14.29
CA LYS A 67 -1.35 12.07 -14.39
C LYS A 67 -1.22 10.75 -13.62
N LEU A 68 -1.80 10.64 -12.41
CA LEU A 68 -1.82 9.37 -11.66
C LEU A 68 -2.56 8.26 -12.42
N LEU A 69 -3.69 8.58 -13.06
CA LEU A 69 -4.45 7.63 -13.87
C LEU A 69 -3.65 7.18 -15.09
N ASP A 70 -2.97 8.10 -15.78
CA ASP A 70 -2.08 7.76 -16.89
C ASP A 70 -0.94 6.83 -16.43
N ILE A 71 -0.30 7.12 -15.29
CA ILE A 71 0.71 6.23 -14.69
C ILE A 71 0.10 4.86 -14.40
N GLY A 72 -1.11 4.82 -13.84
CA GLY A 72 -1.88 3.59 -13.57
C GLY A 72 -2.09 2.73 -14.81
N GLU A 73 -2.42 3.33 -15.95
CA GLU A 73 -2.54 2.61 -17.23
C GLU A 73 -1.19 2.07 -17.72
N HIS A 74 -0.10 2.82 -17.58
CA HIS A 74 1.25 2.33 -17.92
C HIS A 74 1.68 1.14 -17.06
N LEU A 75 1.31 1.12 -15.79
CA LEU A 75 1.67 0.03 -14.87
C LEU A 75 1.07 -1.32 -15.29
N LYS A 76 -0.06 -1.34 -16.00
CA LYS A 76 -0.61 -2.60 -16.57
C LYS A 76 0.37 -3.29 -17.50
N GLY A 77 1.13 -2.52 -18.29
CA GLY A 77 2.17 -3.02 -19.19
C GLY A 77 3.48 -3.40 -18.49
N ARG A 78 3.60 -3.12 -17.19
CA ARG A 78 4.79 -3.41 -16.36
C ARG A 78 4.61 -4.64 -15.47
N ALA A 79 3.48 -5.33 -15.57
CA ALA A 79 3.23 -6.56 -14.84
C ALA A 79 4.37 -7.58 -15.06
N PRO A 80 4.94 -8.17 -14.00
CA PRO A 80 5.89 -9.27 -14.17
C PRO A 80 5.24 -10.41 -14.95
N PRO A 81 5.92 -11.03 -15.94
CA PRO A 81 5.34 -12.07 -16.79
C PRO A 81 4.78 -13.29 -16.02
N GLN A 82 5.31 -13.56 -14.82
CA GLN A 82 4.92 -14.67 -13.96
C GLN A 82 4.26 -14.20 -12.65
N SER A 83 3.73 -12.97 -12.63
CA SER A 83 3.01 -12.45 -11.47
C SER A 83 1.80 -13.34 -11.17
N ARG A 84 1.73 -13.87 -9.94
CA ARG A 84 0.58 -14.65 -9.45
C ARG A 84 -0.52 -13.78 -8.84
N PHE A 85 -0.26 -12.47 -8.69
CA PHE A 85 -1.23 -11.56 -8.11
C PHE A 85 -2.43 -11.34 -9.03
N ASP A 86 -3.58 -11.07 -8.43
CA ASP A 86 -4.77 -10.59 -9.14
C ASP A 86 -5.20 -9.22 -8.58
N PRO A 87 -5.12 -8.13 -9.37
CA PRO A 87 -4.53 -8.06 -10.70
C PRO A 87 -2.99 -8.24 -10.67
N PRO A 88 -2.33 -8.62 -11.78
CA PRO A 88 -0.89 -8.93 -11.79
C PRO A 88 0.04 -7.71 -11.78
N TRP A 89 -0.48 -6.50 -11.94
CA TRP A 89 0.27 -5.25 -11.96
C TRP A 89 0.13 -4.45 -10.66
N THR A 90 1.03 -3.48 -10.48
CA THR A 90 0.95 -2.44 -9.46
C THR A 90 -0.28 -1.56 -9.70
N THR A 91 -1.15 -1.42 -8.71
CA THR A 91 -2.36 -0.58 -8.84
C THR A 91 -2.15 0.78 -8.18
N ILE A 92 -2.80 1.81 -8.72
CA ILE A 92 -2.94 3.14 -8.09
C ILE A 92 -4.43 3.38 -7.84
N GLN A 93 -4.77 3.95 -6.69
CA GLN A 93 -6.13 4.34 -6.35
C GLN A 93 -6.13 5.76 -5.77
N VAL A 94 -7.03 6.61 -6.26
CA VAL A 94 -7.38 7.87 -5.59
C VAL A 94 -8.60 7.60 -4.71
N GLY A 95 -8.43 7.68 -3.39
CA GLY A 95 -9.48 7.38 -2.41
C GLY A 95 -10.35 8.58 -2.05
N ARG A 96 -9.75 9.78 -2.01
CA ARG A 96 -10.47 11.01 -1.63
C ARG A 96 -9.89 12.23 -2.34
N ILE A 97 -10.76 13.15 -2.71
CA ILE A 97 -10.41 14.52 -3.09
C ILE A 97 -11.32 15.49 -2.32
N ALA A 98 -10.75 16.54 -1.76
CA ALA A 98 -11.51 17.57 -1.06
C ALA A 98 -10.86 18.94 -1.24
N GLY A 99 -11.64 19.94 -1.68
CA GLY A 99 -11.14 21.30 -1.88
C GLY A 99 -12.22 22.27 -2.35
N GLY A 100 -11.93 23.56 -2.22
CA GLY A 100 -12.85 24.66 -2.55
C GLY A 100 -13.86 24.99 -1.45
N ALA A 101 -14.44 26.19 -1.54
CA ALA A 101 -15.37 26.73 -0.54
C ALA A 101 -16.71 27.18 -1.14
N ALA A 102 -16.70 27.76 -2.34
CA ALA A 102 -17.90 28.26 -3.01
C ALA A 102 -17.75 28.25 -4.54
N ARG A 103 -18.87 28.13 -5.27
CA ARG A 103 -18.92 28.06 -6.74
C ARG A 103 -18.26 29.24 -7.47
N ASN A 104 -18.18 30.40 -6.84
CA ASN A 104 -17.69 31.65 -7.42
C ASN A 104 -16.39 32.14 -6.78
N VAL A 105 -15.72 31.30 -5.99
CA VAL A 105 -14.44 31.59 -5.36
C VAL A 105 -13.42 30.59 -5.89
N ILE A 106 -12.29 31.09 -6.39
CA ILE A 106 -11.16 30.25 -6.80
C ILE A 106 -10.68 29.47 -5.57
N ALA A 107 -10.61 28.15 -5.67
CA ALA A 107 -10.24 27.31 -4.53
C ALA A 107 -8.76 27.53 -4.15
N GLY A 108 -8.51 28.02 -2.93
CA GLY A 108 -7.16 28.23 -2.42
C GLY A 108 -6.48 26.96 -1.92
N ARG A 109 -7.24 25.90 -1.62
CA ARG A 109 -6.72 24.62 -1.11
C ARG A 109 -7.48 23.43 -1.67
N CYS A 110 -6.77 22.33 -1.87
CA CYS A 110 -7.32 21.03 -2.22
C CYS A 110 -6.37 19.93 -1.72
N GLU A 111 -6.91 18.80 -1.30
CA GLU A 111 -6.17 17.61 -0.88
C GLU A 111 -6.62 16.41 -1.71
N VAL A 112 -5.64 15.56 -2.06
CA VAL A 112 -5.87 14.27 -2.73
C VAL A 112 -5.23 13.18 -1.90
N GLU A 113 -6.04 12.25 -1.41
CA GLU A 113 -5.56 11.02 -0.75
C GLU A 113 -5.54 9.90 -1.79
N TRP A 114 -4.37 9.28 -1.93
CA TRP A 114 -4.16 8.23 -2.91
C TRP A 114 -3.19 7.18 -2.38
N GLU A 115 -3.30 5.98 -2.90
CA GLU A 115 -2.40 4.88 -2.60
C GLU A 115 -1.90 4.19 -3.86
N MET A 116 -0.81 3.44 -3.71
CA MET A 116 -0.41 2.42 -4.68
C MET A 116 -0.10 1.10 -3.99
N ARG A 117 -0.32 0.00 -4.71
CA ARG A 117 0.01 -1.37 -4.26
C ARG A 117 1.06 -1.98 -5.16
N PRO A 118 2.36 -1.74 -4.90
CA PRO A 118 3.44 -2.20 -5.76
C PRO A 118 3.56 -3.72 -5.75
N VAL A 119 3.78 -4.27 -6.95
CA VAL A 119 4.15 -5.68 -7.17
C VAL A 119 5.67 -5.86 -7.13
N GLN A 120 6.43 -4.85 -7.56
CA GLN A 120 7.90 -4.87 -7.63
C GLN A 120 8.49 -3.49 -7.31
N ASP A 121 9.71 -3.46 -6.77
CA ASP A 121 10.35 -2.23 -6.28
C ASP A 121 10.58 -1.17 -7.38
N THR A 122 10.80 -1.63 -8.61
CA THR A 122 11.01 -0.73 -9.76
C THR A 122 9.76 0.08 -10.10
N ASP A 123 8.57 -0.40 -9.74
CA ASP A 123 7.33 0.34 -9.95
C ASP A 123 7.17 1.47 -8.91
N ILE A 124 7.63 1.28 -7.68
CA ILE A 124 7.63 2.32 -6.64
C ILE A 124 8.42 3.53 -7.13
N SER A 125 9.65 3.27 -7.59
CA SER A 125 10.55 4.31 -8.10
C SER A 125 9.98 4.98 -9.35
N PHE A 126 9.37 4.20 -10.25
CA PHE A 126 8.73 4.71 -11.46
C PHE A 126 7.59 5.69 -11.14
N VAL A 127 6.65 5.29 -10.28
CA VAL A 127 5.50 6.12 -9.90
C VAL A 127 5.96 7.42 -9.24
N LYS A 128 6.83 7.32 -8.23
CA LYS A 128 7.34 8.49 -7.50
C LYS A 128 8.07 9.46 -8.43
N SER A 129 9.00 8.96 -9.23
CA SER A 129 9.79 9.81 -10.13
C SER A 129 8.93 10.49 -11.20
N ASP A 130 7.97 9.77 -11.80
CA ASP A 130 7.14 10.33 -12.87
C ASP A 130 6.17 11.40 -12.34
N ILE A 131 5.54 11.16 -11.17
CA ILE A 131 4.65 12.16 -10.58
C ILE A 131 5.41 13.37 -10.04
N GLU A 132 6.59 13.18 -9.43
CA GLU A 132 7.46 14.27 -8.97
C GLU A 132 7.94 15.12 -10.15
N ALA A 133 8.37 14.50 -11.25
CA ALA A 133 8.78 15.20 -12.45
C ALA A 133 7.63 16.04 -13.05
N TYR A 134 6.39 15.54 -13.03
CA TYR A 134 5.22 16.30 -13.47
C TYR A 134 4.92 17.47 -12.53
N VAL A 135 4.99 17.26 -11.22
CA VAL A 135 4.76 18.31 -10.23
C VAL A 135 5.78 19.43 -10.36
N ASP A 136 7.07 19.09 -10.38
CA ASP A 136 8.16 20.07 -10.36
C ASP A 136 8.41 20.70 -11.74
N GLY A 137 8.20 19.95 -12.82
CA GLY A 137 8.40 20.43 -14.18
C GLY A 137 7.19 21.15 -14.79
N VAL A 138 5.97 20.86 -14.32
CA VAL A 138 4.73 21.37 -14.95
C VAL A 138 3.86 22.12 -13.96
N LEU A 139 3.43 21.49 -12.87
CA LEU A 139 2.43 22.10 -11.99
C LEU A 139 2.97 23.29 -11.20
N LYS A 140 4.04 23.09 -10.41
CA LYS A 140 4.62 24.15 -9.58
C LYS A 140 5.06 25.37 -10.38
N PRO A 141 5.75 25.24 -11.54
CA PRO A 141 6.11 26.42 -12.35
C PRO A 141 4.89 27.21 -12.81
N ALA A 142 3.84 26.53 -13.29
CA ALA A 142 2.60 27.18 -13.74
C ALA A 142 1.86 27.88 -12.59
N MET A 143 1.78 27.24 -11.41
CA MET A 143 1.18 27.82 -10.21
C MET A 143 1.96 29.05 -9.72
N LYS A 144 3.30 28.92 -9.62
CA LYS A 144 4.18 29.96 -9.09
C LYS A 144 4.30 31.19 -10.00
N ALA A 145 4.06 31.03 -11.30
CA ALA A 145 3.97 32.15 -12.23
C ALA A 145 2.84 33.15 -11.88
N VAL A 146 1.76 32.67 -11.24
CA VAL A 146 0.62 33.50 -10.81
C VAL A 146 0.72 33.91 -9.34
N SER A 147 1.16 32.99 -8.47
CA SER A 147 1.35 33.26 -7.05
C SER A 147 2.61 32.58 -6.52
N PRO A 148 3.64 33.34 -6.09
CA PRO A 148 4.88 32.76 -5.57
C PRO A 148 4.70 31.84 -4.36
N GLY A 149 3.62 32.00 -3.59
CA GLY A 149 3.28 31.16 -2.43
C GLY A 149 2.48 29.90 -2.77
N ALA A 150 2.11 29.68 -4.04
CA ALA A 150 1.42 28.47 -4.46
C ALA A 150 2.40 27.28 -4.51
N ASP A 151 1.93 26.09 -4.11
CA ASP A 151 2.78 24.91 -4.02
C ASP A 151 1.99 23.60 -4.10
N VAL A 152 2.74 22.49 -4.26
CA VAL A 152 2.22 21.12 -4.20
C VAL A 152 3.12 20.33 -3.26
N ILE A 153 2.53 19.74 -2.23
CA ILE A 153 3.25 19.04 -1.16
C ILE A 153 2.68 17.63 -1.02
N THR A 154 3.52 16.61 -1.09
CA THR A 154 3.10 15.22 -0.85
C THR A 154 3.61 14.76 0.51
N HIS A 155 2.69 14.27 1.33
CA HIS A 155 2.94 13.69 2.64
C HIS A 155 2.86 12.16 2.55
N THR A 156 3.89 11.47 3.01
CA THR A 156 3.87 10.01 3.19
C THR A 156 3.11 9.66 4.47
N ILE A 157 2.02 8.91 4.33
CA ILE A 157 1.23 8.41 5.46
C ILE A 157 1.79 7.07 5.93
N GLY A 158 2.00 6.15 4.99
CA GLY A 158 2.48 4.80 5.26
C GLY A 158 3.16 4.20 4.04
N GLU A 159 4.24 3.47 4.26
CA GLU A 159 4.89 2.65 3.23
C GLU A 159 5.23 1.31 3.86
N VAL A 160 4.64 0.26 3.30
CA VAL A 160 4.84 -1.13 3.71
C VAL A 160 5.24 -1.91 2.46
N GLU A 161 6.43 -2.49 2.52
CA GLU A 161 6.97 -3.34 1.46
C GLU A 161 6.12 -4.61 1.29
N GLY A 162 6.05 -5.10 0.05
CA GLY A 162 5.37 -6.36 -0.24
C GLY A 162 6.21 -7.56 0.23
N LEU A 163 5.54 -8.65 0.62
CA LEU A 163 6.22 -9.94 0.80
C LEU A 163 6.55 -10.53 -0.58
N GLN A 164 7.83 -10.66 -0.87
CA GLN A 164 8.33 -11.25 -2.11
C GLN A 164 8.35 -12.77 -2.01
N VAL A 165 7.93 -13.42 -3.09
CA VAL A 165 7.96 -14.88 -3.20
C VAL A 165 9.42 -15.33 -3.32
N ALA A 166 9.90 -16.08 -2.32
CA ALA A 166 11.25 -16.65 -2.31
C ALA A 166 11.24 -18.09 -2.85
N SER A 167 12.31 -18.48 -3.56
CA SER A 167 12.48 -19.87 -4.01
C SER A 167 12.57 -20.84 -2.83
N GLU A 168 13.25 -20.42 -1.77
CA GLU A 168 13.40 -21.15 -0.50
C GLU A 168 12.81 -20.30 0.62
N SER A 169 11.91 -20.90 1.42
CA SER A 169 11.26 -20.20 2.53
C SER A 169 11.03 -21.17 3.69
N GLU A 170 11.89 -21.09 4.70
CA GLU A 170 11.78 -21.89 5.94
C GLU A 170 10.40 -21.70 6.59
N ALA A 171 9.88 -20.47 6.62
CA ALA A 171 8.57 -20.16 7.17
C ALA A 171 7.44 -20.87 6.43
N ARG A 172 7.47 -20.86 5.08
CA ARG A 172 6.48 -21.57 4.26
C ARG A 172 6.54 -23.07 4.53
N ASP A 173 7.73 -23.63 4.51
CA ASP A 173 7.93 -25.08 4.63
C ASP A 173 7.49 -25.57 6.02
N ILE A 174 7.77 -24.80 7.08
CA ILE A 174 7.22 -25.05 8.42
C ILE A 174 5.70 -25.01 8.40
N VAL A 175 5.08 -23.96 7.84
CA VAL A 175 3.62 -23.84 7.86
C VAL A 175 2.96 -24.95 7.04
N PHE A 176 3.54 -25.39 5.92
CA PHE A 176 3.08 -26.57 5.17
C PHE A 176 3.01 -27.83 6.04
N GLU A 177 4.05 -28.11 6.82
CA GLU A 177 4.04 -29.24 7.76
C GLU A 177 2.97 -29.08 8.84
N LEU A 178 2.73 -27.85 9.31
CA LEU A 178 1.78 -27.58 10.38
C LEU A 178 0.32 -27.63 9.91
N THR A 179 0.02 -27.18 8.71
CA THR A 179 -1.35 -27.14 8.17
C THR A 179 -1.69 -28.37 7.33
N GLY A 180 -0.69 -29.09 6.82
CA GLY A 180 -0.85 -30.13 5.81
C GLY A 180 -1.07 -29.58 4.39
N SER A 181 -0.86 -28.27 4.18
CA SER A 181 -0.92 -27.66 2.86
C SER A 181 0.26 -28.09 1.99
N ALA A 182 0.03 -28.18 0.68
CA ALA A 182 1.07 -28.48 -0.31
C ALA A 182 1.34 -27.31 -1.28
N GLU A 183 0.53 -26.25 -1.20
CA GLU A 183 0.56 -25.11 -2.09
C GLU A 183 0.46 -23.81 -1.29
N ALA A 184 1.07 -22.76 -1.81
CA ALA A 184 0.99 -21.41 -1.27
C ALA A 184 0.47 -20.44 -2.33
N ASP A 185 -0.38 -19.52 -1.88
CA ASP A 185 -0.99 -18.49 -2.70
C ASP A 185 -0.28 -17.13 -2.49
N VAL A 186 -0.74 -16.13 -3.24
CA VAL A 186 -0.41 -14.73 -3.00
C VAL A 186 -1.69 -13.90 -2.82
N VAL A 187 -1.59 -12.76 -2.14
CA VAL A 187 -2.72 -11.84 -1.93
C VAL A 187 -2.41 -10.41 -2.39
N ALA A 188 -3.43 -9.66 -2.80
CA ALA A 188 -3.24 -8.29 -3.28
C ALA A 188 -3.27 -7.23 -2.17
N PHE A 189 -3.73 -7.58 -0.96
CA PHE A 189 -3.70 -6.68 0.20
C PHE A 189 -2.34 -6.72 0.89
N GLY A 190 -1.96 -5.64 1.59
CA GLY A 190 -0.68 -5.55 2.30
C GLY A 190 -0.80 -6.07 3.73
N THR A 191 0.31 -6.57 4.27
CA THR A 191 0.47 -7.01 5.67
C THR A 191 1.85 -6.56 6.18
N GLU A 192 2.17 -6.76 7.45
CA GLU A 192 3.51 -6.51 7.95
C GLU A 192 4.56 -7.54 7.51
N ALA A 193 4.18 -8.66 6.85
CA ALA A 193 5.11 -9.73 6.50
C ALA A 193 6.31 -9.26 5.68
N GLY A 194 6.12 -8.31 4.75
CA GLY A 194 7.20 -7.68 4.00
C GLY A 194 8.23 -6.97 4.90
N LEU A 195 7.81 -6.38 6.02
CA LEU A 195 8.73 -5.74 6.98
C LEU A 195 9.63 -6.76 7.68
N PHE A 196 9.09 -7.93 8.04
CA PHE A 196 9.88 -9.02 8.63
C PHE A 196 10.85 -9.61 7.60
N GLN A 197 10.42 -9.75 6.35
CA GLN A 197 11.28 -10.20 5.26
C GLN A 197 12.44 -9.23 5.00
N ALA A 198 12.16 -7.92 4.96
CA ALA A 198 13.18 -6.89 4.82
C ALA A 198 14.19 -6.87 5.99
N ALA A 199 13.75 -7.30 7.19
CA ALA A 199 14.62 -7.47 8.36
C ALA A 199 15.47 -8.76 8.32
N GLY A 200 15.34 -9.57 7.27
CA GLY A 200 16.10 -10.81 7.04
C GLY A 200 15.46 -12.07 7.61
N MET A 201 14.19 -12.03 8.02
CA MET A 201 13.46 -13.21 8.47
C MET A 201 12.82 -13.94 7.30
N SER A 202 12.69 -15.26 7.39
CA SER A 202 11.75 -15.99 6.54
C SER A 202 10.34 -15.68 7.02
N ALA A 203 9.46 -15.21 6.14
CA ALA A 203 8.12 -14.75 6.50
C ALA A 203 7.05 -15.47 5.68
N VAL A 204 5.92 -15.74 6.31
CA VAL A 204 4.72 -16.31 5.68
C VAL A 204 3.48 -15.79 6.39
N ILE A 205 2.37 -15.70 5.67
CA ILE A 205 1.09 -15.32 6.26
C ILE A 205 0.20 -16.56 6.31
N CYS A 206 -0.37 -16.85 7.48
CA CYS A 206 -1.35 -17.90 7.67
C CYS A 206 -2.16 -17.61 8.94
N GLY A 207 -3.47 -17.46 8.79
CA GLY A 207 -4.34 -17.20 9.93
C GLY A 207 -5.82 -17.46 9.64
N PRO A 208 -6.63 -17.49 10.72
CA PRO A 208 -8.03 -17.90 10.63
C PRO A 208 -8.93 -16.75 10.16
N GLY A 209 -10.05 -17.11 9.55
CA GLY A 209 -11.03 -16.14 9.04
C GLY A 209 -10.75 -15.70 7.62
N SER A 210 -11.63 -14.88 7.03
CA SER A 210 -11.53 -14.47 5.62
C SER A 210 -11.40 -12.95 5.49
N ILE A 211 -10.52 -12.50 4.60
CA ILE A 211 -10.38 -11.08 4.24
C ILE A 211 -11.71 -10.47 3.76
N GLU A 212 -12.63 -11.28 3.24
CA GLU A 212 -13.95 -10.82 2.82
C GLU A 212 -14.80 -10.31 3.99
N GLN A 213 -14.48 -10.66 5.24
CA GLN A 213 -15.18 -10.14 6.43
C GLN A 213 -14.52 -8.90 7.04
N ALA A 214 -13.25 -8.64 6.70
CA ALA A 214 -12.49 -7.55 7.30
C ALA A 214 -13.10 -6.18 6.97
N HIS A 215 -13.05 -5.25 7.94
CA HIS A 215 -13.52 -3.86 7.80
C HIS A 215 -15.03 -3.72 7.47
N LYS A 216 -15.84 -4.69 7.92
CA LYS A 216 -17.31 -4.64 7.79
C LYS A 216 -17.96 -4.45 9.16
N PRO A 217 -19.15 -3.81 9.23
CA PRO A 217 -19.83 -3.58 10.51
C PRO A 217 -20.09 -4.85 11.35
N ASP A 218 -20.34 -5.98 10.68
CA ASP A 218 -20.61 -7.29 11.29
C ASP A 218 -19.42 -8.25 11.13
N GLU A 219 -18.20 -7.77 11.30
CA GLU A 219 -16.97 -8.58 11.22
C GLU A 219 -17.03 -9.75 12.22
N TYR A 220 -16.76 -10.97 11.74
CA TYR A 220 -16.75 -12.18 12.55
C TYR A 220 -15.69 -13.18 12.09
N ILE A 221 -15.40 -14.16 12.96
CA ILE A 221 -14.59 -15.33 12.66
C ILE A 221 -15.37 -16.61 12.92
N ALA A 222 -15.29 -17.57 12.00
CA ALA A 222 -15.95 -18.86 12.19
C ALA A 222 -15.20 -19.70 13.25
N LEU A 223 -15.95 -20.44 14.07
CA LEU A 223 -15.36 -21.21 15.18
C LEU A 223 -14.44 -22.33 14.69
N ASP A 224 -14.72 -22.93 13.54
CA ASP A 224 -13.89 -23.95 12.89
C ASP A 224 -12.56 -23.36 12.40
N GLN A 225 -12.55 -22.13 11.88
CA GLN A 225 -11.35 -21.39 11.54
C GLN A 225 -10.48 -21.12 12.77
N LEU A 226 -11.11 -20.68 13.87
CA LEU A 226 -10.39 -20.47 15.12
C LEU A 226 -9.78 -21.78 15.64
N GLN A 227 -10.54 -22.88 15.61
CA GLN A 227 -10.04 -24.20 16.01
C GLN A 227 -8.86 -24.66 15.13
N ALA A 228 -8.94 -24.49 13.81
CA ALA A 228 -7.85 -24.83 12.90
C ALA A 228 -6.56 -24.05 13.19
N CYS A 229 -6.67 -22.77 13.58
CA CYS A 229 -5.53 -21.98 14.01
C CYS A 229 -4.93 -22.50 15.32
N LEU A 230 -5.76 -22.84 16.31
CA LEU A 230 -5.29 -23.43 17.57
C LEU A 230 -4.56 -24.77 17.32
N ASP A 231 -5.12 -25.64 16.48
CA ASP A 231 -4.49 -26.91 16.11
C ASP A 231 -3.11 -26.70 15.46
N MET A 232 -2.98 -25.69 14.58
CA MET A 232 -1.70 -25.32 13.96
C MET A 232 -0.69 -24.83 15.01
N LEU A 233 -1.11 -23.99 15.96
CA LEU A 233 -0.24 -23.46 17.02
C LEU A 233 0.20 -24.56 18.00
N ASP A 234 -0.65 -25.53 18.30
CA ASP A 234 -0.29 -26.69 19.14
C ASP A 234 0.75 -27.60 18.46
N ARG A 235 0.61 -27.80 17.14
CA ARG A 235 1.64 -28.50 16.33
C ARG A 235 2.96 -27.72 16.31
N LEU A 236 2.90 -26.38 16.18
CA LEU A 236 4.10 -25.53 16.21
C LEU A 236 4.81 -25.64 17.55
N LYS A 237 4.06 -25.52 18.66
CA LYS A 237 4.58 -25.70 20.02
C LYS A 237 5.31 -27.04 20.16
N SER A 238 4.71 -28.11 19.65
CA SER A 238 5.30 -29.46 19.71
C SER A 238 6.58 -29.59 18.87
N LYS A 239 6.71 -28.82 17.79
CA LYS A 239 7.88 -28.82 16.91
C LYS A 239 9.07 -28.03 17.46
N ILE A 240 8.80 -26.98 18.24
CA ILE A 240 9.84 -26.09 18.80
C ILE A 240 10.21 -26.38 20.26
N SER A 241 9.53 -27.34 20.90
CA SER A 241 9.84 -27.84 22.26
C SER A 241 10.89 -28.94 22.20
#